data_AF-A0A9E4WEH6-F1
#
_entry.id   AF-A0A9E4WEH6-F1
#
_cell.length_a   1.000
_cell.length_b   1.000
_cell.length_c   1.000
_cell.angle_alpha   90.00
_cell.angle_beta   90.00
_cell.angle_gamma   90.00
#
_symmetry.space_group_name_H-M   'P 1'
#
loop_
_entity.id
_entity.type
_entity.pdbx_description
1 polymer ?
#
loop_
_entity_poly.entity_id
_entity_poly.type
_entity_poly.pdbx_seq_one_letter_code
_entity_poly.pdbx_strand_id
1 'polypeptide(L)'
;GDQQTVGAGLGSGMKASLWFSGFLSGENSATVDATNQVMELDETNNTLTQLVPVPTLPPTCTPPPTFTPTPTPTPAGAAGDVDCSGAVTSIDAALILQFIAALTDTLPCEQLADVNANGSVDAIDATLILQFVAGLIGTIGS
;
A
#
# COMPACT_ATOMS: atom_id res chain seq x y z
N GLY A 1 -8.20 21.41 -26.96
CA GLY A 1 -8.74 20.56 -25.89
C GLY A 1 -10.20 20.29 -26.19
N ASP A 2 -10.75 19.23 -25.61
CA ASP A 2 -12.18 18.94 -25.69
C ASP A 2 -12.97 20.00 -24.91
N GLN A 3 -14.19 20.29 -25.37
CA GLN A 3 -15.09 21.28 -24.77
C GLN A 3 -16.46 20.67 -24.52
N GLN A 4 -17.09 21.04 -23.41
CA GLN A 4 -18.46 20.64 -23.08
C GLN A 4 -19.25 21.86 -22.60
N THR A 5 -20.49 21.95 -23.05
CA THR A 5 -21.40 23.06 -22.71
C THR A 5 -22.37 22.64 -21.62
N VAL A 6 -22.45 23.42 -20.54
CA VAL A 6 -23.51 23.28 -19.54
C VAL A 6 -24.73 24.06 -20.03
N GLY A 7 -25.67 23.37 -20.68
CA GLY A 7 -26.73 24.01 -21.49
C GLY A 7 -27.66 25.00 -20.76
N ALA A 8 -27.93 24.80 -19.47
CA ALA A 8 -28.76 25.74 -18.67
C ALA A 8 -27.93 26.77 -17.88
N GLY A 9 -26.59 26.77 -18.05
CA GLY A 9 -25.68 27.47 -17.16
C GLY A 9 -25.67 26.88 -15.74
N LEU A 10 -24.91 27.51 -14.85
CA LEU A 10 -24.91 27.23 -13.42
C LEU A 10 -25.43 28.45 -12.68
N GLY A 11 -26.51 28.29 -11.92
CA GLY A 11 -27.01 29.35 -11.03
C GLY A 11 -26.06 29.60 -9.85
N SER A 12 -26.26 30.71 -9.14
CA SER A 12 -25.44 31.05 -7.97
C SER A 12 -25.39 29.91 -6.95
N GLY A 13 -24.17 29.50 -6.55
CA GLY A 13 -23.93 28.40 -5.61
C GLY A 13 -24.10 26.99 -6.17
N MET A 14 -24.49 26.84 -7.45
CA MET A 14 -24.61 25.53 -8.09
C MET A 14 -23.25 24.99 -8.56
N LYS A 15 -23.12 23.68 -8.63
CA LYS A 15 -21.93 22.96 -9.10
C LYS A 15 -22.35 21.93 -10.15
N ALA A 16 -21.48 21.66 -11.12
CA ALA A 16 -21.61 20.53 -12.04
C ALA A 16 -20.27 19.81 -12.19
N SER A 17 -20.35 18.52 -12.49
CA SER A 17 -19.20 17.67 -12.80
C SER A 17 -19.30 17.23 -14.26
N LEU A 18 -18.25 17.51 -15.04
CA LEU A 18 -18.13 17.11 -16.43
C LEU A 18 -16.93 16.18 -16.58
N TRP A 19 -17.07 15.15 -17.41
CA TRP A 19 -16.05 14.13 -17.62
C TRP A 19 -15.45 14.27 -19.00
N PHE A 20 -14.12 14.43 -19.08
CA PHE A 20 -13.38 14.55 -20.33
C PHE A 20 -12.46 13.32 -20.47
N SER A 21 -12.57 12.59 -21.57
CA SER A 21 -11.67 11.48 -21.89
C SER A 21 -10.39 11.97 -22.55
N GLY A 22 -9.28 11.23 -22.41
CA GLY A 22 -8.05 11.56 -23.14
C GLY A 22 -7.14 12.58 -22.45
N PHE A 23 -7.23 12.73 -21.12
CA PHE A 23 -6.25 13.49 -20.37
C PHE A 23 -4.85 12.90 -20.58
N LEU A 24 -3.87 13.76 -20.87
CA LEU A 24 -2.48 13.33 -21.05
C LEU A 24 -1.82 13.20 -19.68
N SER A 25 -0.87 12.26 -19.56
CA SER A 25 0.06 12.22 -18.44
C SER A 25 0.86 13.52 -18.40
N GLY A 26 0.62 14.37 -17.40
CA GLY A 26 1.25 15.68 -17.30
C GLY A 26 0.28 16.78 -16.87
N GLU A 27 0.61 18.01 -17.23
CA GLU A 27 -0.14 19.20 -16.87
C GLU A 27 -1.41 19.31 -17.73
N ASN A 28 -2.57 19.34 -17.07
CA ASN A 28 -3.86 19.50 -17.71
C ASN A 28 -4.42 20.87 -17.30
N SER A 29 -4.90 21.64 -18.28
CA SER A 29 -5.51 22.96 -18.06
C SER A 29 -6.99 22.90 -18.39
N ALA A 30 -7.83 23.34 -17.46
CA ALA A 30 -9.27 23.49 -17.63
C ALA A 30 -9.63 24.96 -17.49
N THR A 31 -10.36 25.51 -18.46
CA THR A 31 -10.83 26.89 -18.48
C THR A 31 -12.35 26.90 -18.51
N VAL A 32 -12.96 27.59 -17.55
CA VAL A 32 -14.39 27.92 -17.57
C VAL A 32 -14.60 29.06 -18.56
N ASP A 33 -15.62 28.95 -19.42
CA ASP A 33 -15.89 29.90 -20.51
C ASP A 33 -14.74 30.07 -21.53
N ALA A 34 -14.23 28.96 -22.07
CA ALA A 34 -13.18 28.98 -23.10
C ALA A 34 -13.54 29.76 -24.39
N THR A 35 -14.81 30.13 -24.59
CA THR A 35 -15.29 30.89 -25.76
C THR A 35 -15.61 32.36 -25.46
N ASN A 36 -15.34 32.82 -24.23
CA ASN A 36 -15.48 34.22 -23.80
C ASN A 36 -16.92 34.77 -23.99
N GLN A 37 -17.92 33.92 -23.76
CA GLN A 37 -19.34 34.26 -23.93
C GLN A 37 -19.94 34.97 -22.72
N VAL A 38 -19.30 34.89 -21.56
CA VAL A 38 -19.65 35.61 -20.35
C VAL A 38 -18.63 36.74 -20.17
N MET A 39 -19.12 37.98 -20.00
CA MET A 39 -18.24 39.12 -19.72
C MET A 39 -17.80 39.07 -18.26
N GLU A 40 -16.55 38.69 -18.02
CA GLU A 40 -15.93 38.70 -16.69
C GLU A 40 -15.05 39.95 -16.54
N LEU A 41 -14.85 40.43 -15.29
CA LEU A 41 -13.96 41.57 -15.02
C LEU A 41 -12.48 41.17 -15.04
N ASP A 42 -12.19 39.87 -14.88
CA ASP A 42 -10.86 39.29 -14.81
C ASP A 42 -10.84 37.91 -15.46
N GLU A 43 -10.39 37.87 -16.71
CA GLU A 43 -10.31 36.67 -17.56
C GLU A 43 -9.20 35.70 -17.14
N THR A 44 -8.42 36.01 -16.11
CA THR A 44 -7.25 35.20 -15.73
C THR A 44 -7.52 34.21 -14.60
N ASN A 45 -8.69 34.30 -13.96
CA ASN A 45 -9.03 33.52 -12.77
C ASN A 45 -10.02 32.36 -13.03
N ASN A 46 -10.45 32.18 -14.27
CA ASN A 46 -11.35 31.11 -14.70
C ASN A 46 -10.60 29.87 -15.24
N THR A 47 -9.27 29.86 -15.15
CA THR A 47 -8.41 28.76 -15.60
C THR A 47 -7.72 28.08 -14.42
N LEU A 48 -7.84 26.75 -14.36
CA LEU A 48 -7.13 25.89 -13.42
C LEU A 48 -6.19 24.96 -14.19
N THR A 49 -4.92 24.97 -13.80
CA THR A 49 -3.89 24.10 -14.38
C THR A 49 -3.30 23.21 -13.29
N GLN A 50 -3.34 21.89 -13.50
CA GLN A 50 -2.85 20.92 -12.53
C GLN A 50 -2.27 19.67 -13.19
N LEU A 51 -1.25 19.08 -12.55
CA LEU A 51 -0.79 17.74 -12.86
C LEU A 51 -1.85 16.71 -12.44
N VAL A 52 -2.36 15.94 -13.39
CA VAL A 52 -3.20 14.78 -13.06
C VAL A 52 -2.27 13.59 -12.81
N PRO A 53 -2.45 12.85 -11.70
CA PRO A 53 -1.58 11.71 -11.42
C PRO A 53 -1.63 10.72 -12.57
N VAL A 54 -0.45 10.39 -13.10
CA VAL A 54 -0.31 9.23 -13.96
C VAL A 54 -0.66 8.01 -13.09
N PRO A 55 -1.47 7.06 -13.58
CA PRO A 55 -1.52 5.75 -12.96
C PRO A 55 -0.09 5.21 -12.92
N THR A 56 0.54 5.26 -11.75
CA THR A 56 1.82 4.59 -11.55
C THR A 56 1.55 3.13 -11.82
N LEU A 57 2.13 2.60 -12.90
CA LEU A 57 2.09 1.17 -13.15
C LEU A 57 2.54 0.48 -11.87
N PRO A 58 1.85 -0.59 -11.43
CA PRO A 58 2.33 -1.36 -10.30
C PRO A 58 3.77 -1.78 -10.59
N PRO A 59 4.66 -1.77 -9.57
CA PRO A 59 6.05 -2.14 -9.78
C PRO A 59 6.10 -3.51 -10.47
N THR A 60 6.82 -3.60 -11.59
CA THR A 60 7.09 -4.89 -12.21
C THR A 60 7.86 -5.75 -11.22
N CYS A 61 7.24 -6.85 -10.77
CA CYS A 61 7.93 -7.87 -10.00
C CYS A 61 9.13 -8.34 -10.82
N THR A 62 10.33 -7.99 -10.37
CA THR A 62 11.54 -8.64 -10.88
C THR A 62 11.50 -10.07 -10.33
N PRO A 63 11.50 -11.11 -11.17
CA PRO A 63 11.55 -12.47 -10.67
C PRO A 63 12.80 -12.60 -9.78
N PRO A 64 12.66 -13.08 -8.53
CA PRO A 64 13.81 -13.26 -7.66
C PRO A 64 14.81 -14.20 -8.33
N PRO A 65 16.13 -14.02 -8.11
CA PRO A 65 17.12 -14.96 -8.62
C PRO A 65 16.74 -16.37 -8.14
N THR A 66 16.68 -17.30 -9.09
CA THR A 66 16.36 -18.70 -8.79
C THR A 66 17.50 -19.28 -7.95
N PHE A 67 17.34 -19.29 -6.64
CA PHE A 67 18.27 -19.95 -5.74
C PHE A 67 18.22 -21.46 -6.00
N THR A 68 19.33 -22.01 -6.49
CA THR A 68 19.54 -23.45 -6.51
C THR A 68 19.65 -23.89 -5.05
N PRO A 69 18.82 -24.81 -4.54
CA PRO A 69 18.89 -25.20 -3.13
C PRO A 69 20.23 -25.90 -2.88
N THR A 70 21.15 -25.15 -2.29
CA THR A 70 22.32 -25.71 -1.60
C THR A 70 21.79 -26.16 -0.25
N PRO A 71 22.01 -27.42 0.19
CA PRO A 71 21.62 -27.83 1.52
C PRO A 71 22.34 -26.93 2.53
N THR A 72 21.59 -25.98 3.09
CA THR A 72 22.10 -24.96 4.01
C THR A 72 21.84 -25.49 5.42
N PRO A 73 22.85 -25.44 6.32
CA PRO A 73 22.71 -25.95 7.68
C PRO A 73 21.54 -25.28 8.38
N THR A 74 20.77 -26.09 9.11
CA THR A 74 19.68 -25.70 10.01
C THR A 74 20.02 -24.39 10.75
N PRO A 75 19.31 -23.28 10.51
CA PRO A 75 19.50 -22.09 11.32
C PRO A 75 19.05 -22.40 12.74
N ALA A 76 19.97 -22.27 13.70
CA ALA A 76 19.62 -22.05 15.09
C ALA A 76 19.10 -20.61 15.23
N GLY A 77 17.93 -20.31 14.66
CA GLY A 77 17.23 -19.04 14.84
C GLY A 77 16.47 -19.05 16.17
N ALA A 78 16.33 -17.89 16.80
CA ALA A 78 15.52 -17.77 18.00
C ALA A 78 14.04 -18.05 17.66
N ALA A 79 13.33 -18.80 18.51
CA ALA A 79 11.89 -18.97 18.34
C ALA A 79 11.22 -17.59 18.27
N GLY A 80 10.37 -17.39 17.26
CA GLY A 80 9.71 -16.11 16.99
C GLY A 80 10.42 -15.18 16.00
N ASP A 81 11.59 -15.53 15.47
CA ASP A 81 12.27 -14.81 14.37
C ASP A 81 11.76 -15.34 13.02
N VAL A 82 10.68 -14.75 12.51
CA VAL A 82 9.97 -15.27 11.31
C VAL A 82 10.48 -14.64 10.03
N ASP A 83 11.23 -13.54 10.10
CA ASP A 83 11.88 -12.91 8.95
C ASP A 83 13.36 -13.30 8.78
N CYS A 84 13.87 -14.16 9.67
CA CYS A 84 15.27 -14.62 9.70
C CYS A 84 16.28 -13.47 9.91
N SER A 85 15.87 -12.37 10.54
CA SER A 85 16.74 -11.21 10.79
C SER A 85 17.77 -11.45 11.89
N GLY A 86 17.59 -12.51 12.70
CA GLY A 86 18.40 -12.82 13.88
C GLY A 86 17.93 -12.11 15.15
N ALA A 87 16.81 -11.39 15.11
CA ALA A 87 16.24 -10.68 16.24
C ALA A 87 14.73 -10.91 16.31
N VAL A 88 14.20 -11.15 17.51
CA VAL A 88 12.75 -11.24 17.73
C VAL A 88 12.22 -9.85 18.05
N THR A 89 11.35 -9.34 17.18
CA THR A 89 10.79 -7.98 17.25
C THR A 89 9.28 -7.97 16.99
N SER A 90 8.65 -6.79 17.08
CA SER A 90 7.25 -6.64 16.70
C SER A 90 6.98 -6.82 15.20
N ILE A 91 8.03 -6.75 14.37
CA ILE A 91 7.93 -6.99 12.92
C ILE A 91 7.57 -8.47 12.68
N ASP A 92 8.17 -9.38 13.45
CA ASP A 92 7.89 -10.81 13.36
C ASP A 92 6.43 -11.13 13.68
N ALA A 93 5.91 -10.55 14.76
CA ALA A 93 4.49 -10.68 15.11
C ALA A 93 3.58 -10.12 14.01
N ALA A 94 3.94 -8.98 13.40
CA ALA A 94 3.17 -8.39 12.32
C ALA A 94 3.18 -9.26 11.05
N LEU A 95 4.27 -9.99 10.79
CA LEU A 95 4.35 -10.94 9.67
C LEU A 95 3.45 -12.15 9.89
N ILE A 96 3.41 -12.72 11.10
CA ILE A 96 2.46 -13.79 11.44
C ILE A 96 1.01 -13.32 11.25
N LEU A 97 0.67 -12.11 11.72
CA LEU A 97 -0.67 -11.55 11.56
C LEU A 97 -1.04 -11.33 10.09
N GLN A 98 -0.09 -10.90 9.26
CA GLN A 98 -0.30 -10.76 7.81
C GLN A 98 -0.48 -12.12 7.13
N PHE A 99 0.27 -13.13 7.56
CA PHE A 99 0.20 -14.49 7.03
C PHE A 99 -1.18 -15.12 7.29
N ILE A 100 -1.68 -15.08 8.53
CA ILE A 100 -2.98 -15.65 8.87
C ILE A 100 -4.17 -14.85 8.28
N ALA A 101 -3.94 -13.58 7.95
CA ALA A 101 -4.91 -12.73 7.27
C ALA A 101 -4.83 -12.84 5.74
N ALA A 102 -3.97 -13.72 5.19
CA ALA A 102 -3.73 -13.92 3.77
C ALA A 102 -3.31 -12.64 3.02
N LEU A 103 -2.60 -11.73 3.70
CA LEU A 103 -1.90 -10.60 3.06
C LEU A 103 -0.52 -11.02 2.53
N THR A 104 0.06 -12.09 3.07
CA THR A 104 1.25 -12.76 2.56
C THR A 104 1.01 -14.26 2.54
N ASP A 105 1.44 -14.92 1.46
CA ASP A 105 1.26 -16.37 1.27
C ASP A 105 2.36 -17.20 1.96
N THR A 106 3.47 -16.57 2.37
CA THR A 106 4.62 -17.26 2.96
C THR A 106 5.31 -16.43 4.05
N LEU A 107 6.03 -17.13 4.93
CA LEU A 107 6.96 -16.55 5.90
C LEU A 107 8.39 -17.02 5.56
N PRO A 108 9.42 -16.12 5.61
CA PRO A 108 10.80 -16.51 5.36
C PRO A 108 11.32 -17.63 6.29
N CYS A 109 10.99 -17.54 7.58
CA CYS A 109 11.34 -18.51 8.62
C CYS A 109 10.08 -19.07 9.30
N GLU A 110 9.18 -19.70 8.54
CA GLU A 110 7.93 -20.27 9.05
C GLU A 110 8.14 -21.30 10.18
N GLN A 111 9.24 -22.07 10.13
CA GLN A 111 9.58 -23.05 11.17
C GLN A 111 9.85 -22.44 12.56
N LEU A 112 10.05 -21.12 12.64
CA LEU A 112 10.23 -20.38 13.90
C LEU A 112 8.96 -19.63 14.32
N ALA A 113 7.88 -19.72 13.54
CA ALA A 113 6.65 -18.97 13.77
C ALA A 113 5.75 -19.59 14.83
N ASP A 114 5.73 -20.93 14.97
CA ASP A 114 5.02 -21.62 16.04
C ASP A 114 5.85 -21.57 17.34
N VAL A 115 5.65 -20.54 18.14
CA VAL A 115 6.47 -20.26 19.35
C VAL A 115 5.96 -20.98 20.59
N ASN A 116 4.76 -21.56 20.52
CA ASN A 116 4.16 -22.36 21.58
C ASN A 116 4.18 -23.88 21.29
N ALA A 117 4.72 -24.27 20.13
CA ALA A 117 4.87 -25.64 19.66
C ALA A 117 3.56 -26.45 19.60
N ASN A 118 2.43 -25.79 19.33
CA ASN A 118 1.12 -26.45 19.22
C ASN A 118 0.87 -27.06 17.83
N GLY A 119 1.78 -26.85 16.88
CA GLY A 119 1.72 -27.33 15.50
C GLY A 119 0.92 -26.42 14.55
N SER A 120 0.46 -25.26 15.00
CA SER A 120 -0.28 -24.27 14.24
C SER A 120 0.39 -22.91 14.37
N VAL A 121 0.48 -22.18 13.26
CA VAL A 121 0.92 -20.78 13.26
C VAL A 121 -0.32 -19.90 13.25
N ASP A 122 -0.62 -19.28 14.39
CA ASP A 122 -1.83 -18.45 14.55
C ASP A 122 -1.59 -17.12 15.31
N ALA A 123 -2.68 -16.42 15.62
CA ALA A 123 -2.59 -15.15 16.34
C ALA A 123 -2.01 -15.30 17.76
N ILE A 124 -2.09 -16.48 18.37
CA ILE A 124 -1.50 -16.77 19.68
C ILE A 124 0.02 -16.63 19.58
N ASP A 125 0.65 -17.14 18.54
CA ASP A 125 2.10 -17.00 18.33
C ASP A 125 2.52 -15.55 18.19
N ALA A 126 1.79 -14.78 17.37
CA ALA A 126 2.02 -13.35 17.23
C ALA A 126 1.90 -12.62 18.58
N THR A 127 0.90 -12.96 19.41
CA THR A 127 0.73 -12.34 20.72
C THR A 127 1.83 -12.71 21.71
N LEU A 128 2.39 -13.92 21.64
CA LEU A 128 3.51 -14.33 22.47
C LEU A 128 4.79 -13.57 22.09
N ILE A 129 5.05 -13.39 20.80
CA ILE A 129 6.15 -12.54 20.32
C ILE A 129 5.98 -11.10 20.84
N LEU A 130 4.79 -10.51 20.73
CA LEU A 130 4.53 -9.15 21.24
C LEU A 130 4.72 -9.04 22.75
N GLN A 131 4.29 -10.04 23.52
CA GLN A 131 4.51 -10.09 24.96
C GLN A 131 6.00 -10.17 25.30
N PHE A 132 6.77 -10.97 24.55
CA PHE A 132 8.23 -11.09 24.74
C PHE A 132 8.94 -9.77 24.45
N VAL A 133 8.63 -9.13 23.31
CA VAL A 133 9.22 -7.84 22.91
C VAL A 133 8.86 -6.72 23.88
N ALA A 134 7.65 -6.76 24.45
CA ALA A 134 7.20 -5.81 25.48
C ALA A 134 7.74 -6.12 26.89
N GLY A 135 8.47 -7.23 27.07
CA GLY A 135 9.02 -7.65 28.36
C GLY A 135 7.99 -8.17 29.36
N LEU A 136 6.79 -8.54 28.90
CA LEU A 136 5.74 -9.13 29.73
C LEU A 136 6.03 -10.61 30.05
N ILE A 137 6.72 -11.30 29.15
CA ILE A 137 7.21 -12.67 29.35
C ILE A 137 8.72 -12.71 29.10
N GLY A 138 9.44 -13.58 29.82
CA GLY A 138 10.90 -13.65 29.76
C GLY A 138 11.46 -14.56 28.68
N THR A 139 10.65 -15.49 28.15
CA THR A 139 11.09 -16.54 27.22
C THR A 139 9.95 -16.97 26.30
N ILE A 140 10.30 -17.39 25.08
CA ILE A 140 9.40 -17.99 24.06
C ILE A 140 10.11 -19.20 23.44
N GLY A 141 9.36 -20.17 22.90
CA GLY A 141 9.91 -21.40 22.30
C GLY A 141 10.21 -22.53 23.29
N SER A 142 9.22 -22.93 24.09
CA SER A 142 9.34 -24.06 25.05
C SER A 142 8.70 -25.34 24.54
#